data_AF-A0AAW6EGS3-F1
#
_entry.id   AF-A0AAW6EGS3-F1
#
_cell.length_a   1.000
_cell.length_b   1.000
_cell.length_c   1.000
_cell.angle_alpha   90.00
_cell.angle_beta   90.00
_cell.angle_gamma   90.00
#
_symmetry.space_group_name_H-M   'P 1'
#
loop_
_entity.id
_entity.type
_entity.pdbx_description
1 polymer ?
#
loop_
_entity_poly.entity_id
_entity_poly.type
_entity_poly.pdbx_seq_one_letter_code
_entity_poly.pdbx_strand_id
1 'polypeptide(L)' 'MAVSDAQRKARDKWDKENTEKVQFKAPKGFNKMIEDRAAELGMSKAGYLKYAVRQEIKSAEDSHIVIKTHTNEG' A
#
# COMPACT_ATOMS: atom_id res chain seq x y z
N MET A 1 18.45 -3.71 -23.76
CA MET A 1 17.79 -2.76 -24.69
C MET A 1 17.28 -1.59 -23.87
N ALA A 2 17.68 -0.35 -24.19
CA ALA A 2 17.12 0.82 -23.53
C ALA A 2 15.66 1.00 -23.95
N VAL A 3 14.77 1.11 -22.98
CA VAL A 3 13.33 1.34 -23.19
C VAL A 3 13.19 2.68 -23.91
N SER A 4 12.55 2.71 -25.08
CA SER A 4 12.43 3.96 -25.84
C SER A 4 11.61 4.99 -25.06
N ASP A 5 11.86 6.28 -25.29
CA ASP A 5 11.11 7.36 -24.62
C ASP A 5 9.59 7.22 -24.76
N ALA A 6 9.14 6.67 -25.89
CA ALA A 6 7.74 6.38 -26.14
C ALA A 6 7.17 5.32 -25.18
N GLN A 7 7.91 4.25 -24.92
CA GLN A 7 7.51 3.17 -24.00
C GLN A 7 7.45 3.65 -22.55
N ARG A 8 8.40 4.51 -22.14
CA ARG A 8 8.38 5.14 -20.81
C ARG A 8 7.14 6.02 -20.63
N LYS A 9 6.84 6.89 -21.60
CA LYS A 9 5.63 7.74 -21.57
C LYS A 9 4.33 6.92 -21.57
N ALA A 10 4.28 5.83 -22.32
CA ALA A 10 3.12 4.93 -22.34
C ALA A 10 2.89 4.26 -20.99
N ARG A 11 3.96 3.75 -20.35
CA ARG A 11 3.88 3.18 -19.01
C ARG A 11 3.45 4.22 -17.98
N ASP A 12 4.06 5.40 -17.99
CA ASP A 12 3.75 6.46 -17.02
C ASP A 12 2.29 6.95 -17.18
N LYS A 13 1.76 6.99 -18.41
CA LYS A 13 0.34 7.26 -18.67
C LYS A 13 -0.56 6.18 -18.07
N TRP A 14 -0.23 4.92 -18.30
CA TRP A 14 -1.00 3.80 -17.77
C TRP A 14 -0.98 3.78 -16.23
N ASP A 15 0.19 3.97 -15.63
CA ASP A 15 0.35 4.05 -14.17
C ASP A 15 -0.51 5.19 -13.59
N LYS A 16 -0.52 6.36 -14.24
CA LYS A 16 -1.35 7.50 -13.81
C LYS A 16 -2.85 7.23 -13.88
N GLU A 17 -3.31 6.50 -14.90
CA GLU A 17 -4.74 6.23 -15.13
C GLU A 17 -5.26 5.06 -14.29
N ASN A 18 -4.39 4.09 -13.94
CA ASN A 18 -4.80 2.81 -13.35
C ASN A 18 -4.30 2.61 -11.92
N THR A 19 -3.45 3.49 -11.40
CA THR A 19 -2.90 3.35 -10.06
C THR A 19 -3.07 4.61 -9.23
N GLU A 20 -3.36 4.42 -7.95
CA GLU A 20 -3.41 5.50 -6.97
C GLU A 20 -2.20 5.45 -6.05
N LYS A 21 -1.59 6.61 -5.79
CA LYS A 21 -0.43 6.73 -4.92
C LYS A 21 -0.88 6.95 -3.47
N VAL A 22 -0.81 5.91 -2.67
CA VAL A 22 -1.08 6.00 -1.23
C VAL A 22 0.19 6.45 -0.48
N GLN A 23 0.12 7.58 0.20
CA GLN A 23 1.23 8.11 1.03
C GLN A 23 0.72 8.53 2.40
N PHE A 24 1.48 8.24 3.44
CA PHE A 24 1.17 8.65 4.81
C PHE A 24 2.45 8.98 5.59
N LYS A 25 2.30 9.78 6.64
CA LYS A 25 3.38 10.08 7.59
C LYS A 25 3.41 8.99 8.65
N ALA A 26 4.60 8.51 8.99
CA ALA A 26 4.80 7.51 10.03
C ALA A 26 5.99 7.87 10.92
N PRO A 27 6.05 7.35 12.16
CA PRO A 27 7.21 7.54 13.05
C PRO A 27 8.51 7.06 12.42
N LYS A 28 9.64 7.65 12.85
CA LYS A 28 10.97 7.19 12.46
C LYS A 28 11.14 5.71 12.87
N GLY A 29 11.67 4.89 11.98
CA GLY A 29 11.82 3.45 12.18
C GLY A 29 10.66 2.59 11.66
N PHE A 30 9.47 3.18 11.44
CA PHE A 30 8.32 2.43 10.94
C PHE A 30 8.57 1.77 9.58
N ASN A 31 9.28 2.46 8.67
CA ASN A 31 9.64 1.90 7.38
C ASN A 31 10.53 0.65 7.52
N LYS A 32 11.47 0.65 8.48
CA LYS A 32 12.34 -0.51 8.74
C LYS A 32 11.54 -1.68 9.31
N MET A 33 10.62 -1.43 10.23
CA MET A 33 9.72 -2.46 10.76
C MET A 33 8.91 -3.16 9.65
N ILE A 34 8.42 -2.40 8.67
CA ILE A 34 7.70 -2.96 7.53
C ILE A 34 8.65 -3.81 6.66
N GLU A 35 9.88 -3.34 6.43
CA GLU A 35 10.88 -4.06 5.63
C GLU A 35 11.29 -5.38 6.28
N ASP A 36 11.57 -5.37 7.58
CA ASP A 36 11.93 -6.55 8.37
C ASP A 36 10.80 -7.59 8.32
N ARG A 37 9.55 -7.15 8.56
CA ARG A 37 8.38 -8.04 8.52
C ARG A 37 8.08 -8.57 7.12
N ALA A 38 8.29 -7.75 6.09
CA ALA A 38 8.14 -8.19 4.71
C ALA A 38 9.19 -9.24 4.36
N ALA A 39 10.43 -9.06 4.81
CA ALA A 39 11.53 -10.01 4.59
C ALA A 39 11.27 -11.36 5.28
N GLU A 40 10.76 -11.36 6.52
CA GLU A 40 10.34 -12.59 7.22
C GLU A 40 9.30 -13.40 6.44
N LEU A 41 8.42 -12.71 5.72
CA LEU A 41 7.35 -13.32 4.92
C LEU A 41 7.77 -13.61 3.48
N GLY A 42 9.02 -13.32 3.10
CA GLY A 42 9.51 -13.46 1.72
C GLY A 42 8.83 -12.52 0.73
N MET A 43 8.27 -11.41 1.21
CA MET A 43 7.51 -10.44 0.42
C MET A 43 8.30 -9.14 0.22
N SER A 44 7.95 -8.40 -0.84
CA SER A 44 8.39 -7.00 -0.94
C SER A 44 7.61 -6.13 0.06
N LYS A 45 8.21 -5.02 0.51
CA LYS A 45 7.53 -4.03 1.36
C LYS A 45 6.14 -3.64 0.83
N ALA A 46 6.05 -3.32 -0.46
CA ALA A 46 4.79 -2.95 -1.10
C ALA A 46 3.81 -4.13 -1.16
N GLY A 47 4.29 -5.34 -1.40
CA GLY A 47 3.50 -6.56 -1.35
C GLY A 47 2.91 -6.82 0.03
N TYR A 48 3.73 -6.67 1.07
CA TYR A 48 3.31 -6.81 2.45
C TYR A 48 2.25 -5.77 2.85
N LEU A 49 2.44 -4.50 2.48
CA LEU A 49 1.42 -3.45 2.76
C LEU A 49 0.08 -3.76 2.07
N LYS A 50 0.10 -4.18 0.80
CA LYS A 50 -1.11 -4.61 0.09
C LYS A 50 -1.77 -5.81 0.74
N TYR A 51 -0.98 -6.78 1.19
CA TYR A 51 -1.46 -7.97 1.88
C TYR A 51 -2.11 -7.60 3.22
N ALA A 52 -1.42 -6.84 4.07
CA ALA A 52 -1.92 -6.42 5.38
C ALA A 52 -3.24 -5.65 5.28
N VAL A 53 -3.32 -4.66 4.38
CA VAL A 53 -4.55 -3.88 4.16
C VAL A 53 -5.70 -4.76 3.66
N ARG A 54 -5.43 -5.68 2.72
CA ARG A 54 -6.47 -6.60 2.21
C ARG A 54 -6.97 -7.56 3.27
N GLN A 55 -6.09 -8.10 4.10
CA GLN A 55 -6.48 -9.01 5.18
C GLN A 55 -7.33 -8.28 6.21
N GLU A 56 -6.94 -7.06 6.59
CA GLU A 56 -7.71 -6.25 7.53
C GLU A 56 -9.10 -5.91 6.98
N ILE A 57 -9.19 -5.40 5.75
CA ILE A 57 -10.48 -5.08 5.10
C ILE A 57 -11.34 -6.33 4.99
N LYS A 58 -10.78 -7.45 4.51
CA LYS A 58 -11.52 -8.70 4.39
C LYS A 58 -12.01 -9.19 5.75
N SER A 59 -11.18 -9.08 6.79
CA SER A 59 -11.56 -9.44 8.16
C SER A 59 -12.66 -8.54 8.71
N ALA A 60 -12.68 -7.25 8.35
CA ALA A 60 -13.71 -6.27 8.73
C ALA A 60 -14.99 -6.36 7.89
N GLU A 61 -14.94 -6.88 6.67
CA GLU A 61 -16.13 -7.21 5.88
C GLU A 61 -16.79 -8.52 6.36
N ASP A 62 -15.98 -9.49 6.80
CA ASP A 62 -16.44 -10.77 7.34
C ASP A 62 -16.96 -10.62 8.79
N SER A 63 -16.33 -9.74 9.57
CA SER A 63 -16.78 -9.36 10.91
C SER A 63 -17.64 -8.11 10.81
N HIS A 64 -18.96 -8.21 10.95
CA HIS A 64 -19.90 -7.08 11.09
C HIS A 64 -19.59 -6.22 12.36
N ILE A 65 -18.39 -5.68 12.48
CA ILE A 65 -17.89 -4.96 13.63
C ILE A 65 -17.62 -3.54 13.15
N VAL A 66 -18.50 -2.65 13.61
CA VAL A 66 -18.47 -1.21 13.44
C VAL A 66 -17.05 -0.69 13.59
N ILE A 67 -16.42 -0.32 12.46
CA ILE A 67 -15.21 0.50 12.48
C ILE A 67 -15.64 1.83 13.08
N LYS A 68 -15.38 2.02 14.37
CA LYS A 68 -15.46 3.34 15.01
C LYS A 68 -14.40 4.21 14.36
N THR A 69 -14.77 4.87 13.28
CA THR A 69 -14.04 6.05 12.83
C THR A 69 -14.12 7.02 14.00
N HIS A 70 -12.99 7.23 14.69
CA HIS A 70 -12.83 8.41 15.53
C HIS A 70 -12.88 9.62 14.60
N THR A 71 -14.10 10.09 14.32
CA THR A 71 -14.33 11.41 13.80
C THR A 71 -13.97 12.36 14.94
N ASN A 72 -12.80 12.96 14.83
CA ASN A 72 -12.40 14.07 15.69
C ASN A 72 -13.19 15.29 15.20
N GLU A 73 -14.40 15.46 15.72
CA GLU A 73 -15.15 16.71 15.62
C GLU A 73 -14.56 17.68 16.65
N GLY A 74 -14.04 18.79 16.15
CA GLY A 74 -13.60 19.92 16.97
C GLY A 74 -14.76 20.78 17.45
#